data_AF-A0A4W5N7C1-F1
#
_entry.id   AF-A0A4W5N7C1-F1
#
_cell.length_a   1.000
_cell.length_b   1.000
_cell.length_c   1.000
_cell.angle_alpha   90.00
_cell.angle_beta   90.00
_cell.angle_gamma   90.00
#
_symmetry.space_group_name_H-M   'P 1'
#
loop_
_entity.id
_entity.type
_entity.pdbx_description
1 polymer ?
#
loop_
_entity_poly.entity_id
_entity_poly.type
_entity_poly.pdbx_seq_one_letter_code
_entity_poly.pdbx_strand_id
1 'polypeptide(L)'
;MDVLKSCSLSIEHMKGLKASSESPKSQQPVAGPGNPFYRPIKWDKSYYSFTGFRDPEQELEQAKRVEPTLSLWLRNHEKEATKKQNASVPRREELKRLKKELCQKFALEDIRWQRSWGVTHRCCQLQSLSRLSQQNPEAVLNLRGHTIIFTDQSGINASGHVMLGTMDVHHQWTKLFVSLPSYRSLRQQTEWLKERISHVLGGIQVIDIERLGPVQPIEEHCSILNTFHKILLARRLALHPRSLQGLAMTLENDRSSPSLHEMGHFVIPATCEPSRLQTFLQSMAWEA
;
A
#
# COMPACT_ATOMS: atom_id res chain seq x y z
N MET A 1 13.36 -18.57 -18.05
CA MET A 1 13.38 -18.88 -16.60
C MET A 1 14.59 -18.26 -15.89
N ASP A 2 15.73 -18.04 -16.54
CA ASP A 2 16.93 -17.51 -15.88
C ASP A 2 16.89 -16.01 -15.56
N VAL A 3 16.13 -15.21 -16.34
CA VAL A 3 16.04 -13.75 -16.12
C VAL A 3 15.41 -13.40 -14.77
N LEU A 4 14.35 -14.10 -14.36
CA LEU A 4 13.67 -13.83 -13.08
C LEU A 4 14.56 -14.19 -11.88
N LYS A 5 15.30 -15.30 -11.99
CA LYS A 5 16.32 -15.69 -11.01
C LYS A 5 17.45 -14.65 -10.94
N SER A 6 17.93 -14.14 -12.07
CA SER A 6 18.97 -13.09 -12.07
C SER A 6 18.49 -11.76 -11.47
N CYS A 7 17.19 -11.49 -11.51
CA CYS A 7 16.57 -10.32 -10.88
C CYS A 7 16.16 -10.54 -9.41
N SER A 8 16.51 -11.69 -8.81
CA SER A 8 16.09 -12.08 -7.44
C SER A 8 14.58 -12.05 -7.22
N LEU A 9 13.79 -12.32 -8.27
CA LEU A 9 12.33 -12.38 -8.19
C LEU A 9 11.87 -13.82 -7.99
N SER A 10 10.84 -14.02 -7.16
CA SER A 10 10.28 -15.36 -6.91
C SER A 10 9.69 -15.94 -8.19
N ILE A 11 9.84 -17.26 -8.35
CA ILE A 11 9.33 -18.05 -9.47
C ILE A 11 8.34 -19.12 -9.02
N GLU A 12 7.91 -19.08 -7.75
CA GLU A 12 7.08 -20.12 -7.14
C GLU A 12 5.72 -20.26 -7.82
N HIS A 13 5.07 -19.14 -8.11
CA HIS A 13 3.80 -19.07 -8.86
C HIS A 13 3.91 -19.58 -10.31
N MET A 14 5.12 -19.66 -10.89
CA MET A 14 5.31 -20.16 -12.25
C MET A 14 5.52 -21.68 -12.33
N LYS A 15 5.74 -22.36 -11.19
CA LYS A 15 5.94 -23.82 -11.19
C LYS A 15 4.68 -24.58 -11.60
N GLY A 16 3.49 -24.05 -11.33
CA GLY A 16 2.20 -24.63 -11.74
C GLY A 16 1.89 -24.52 -13.23
N LEU A 17 2.47 -23.54 -13.93
CA LEU A 17 2.21 -23.31 -15.37
C LEU A 17 2.87 -24.37 -16.27
N LYS A 18 3.93 -25.04 -15.80
CA LYS A 18 4.58 -26.13 -16.54
C LYS A 18 3.71 -27.39 -16.67
N ALA A 19 2.69 -27.55 -15.82
CA ALA A 19 1.73 -28.64 -15.95
C ALA A 19 0.63 -28.33 -16.99
N SER A 20 0.49 -27.08 -17.41
CA SER A 20 -0.56 -26.64 -18.36
C SER A 20 -0.04 -26.45 -19.79
N SER A 21 1.23 -26.82 -20.07
CA SER A 21 1.80 -26.81 -21.42
C SER A 21 1.52 -28.07 -22.24
N GLU A 22 0.70 -28.98 -21.72
CA GLU A 22 -0.05 -29.88 -22.60
C GLU A 22 -1.15 -29.05 -23.26
N SER A 23 -0.94 -28.71 -24.52
CA SER A 23 -1.97 -28.18 -25.41
C SER A 23 -3.31 -28.89 -25.13
N PRO A 24 -4.40 -28.17 -24.82
CA PRO A 24 -5.70 -28.81 -24.67
C PRO A 24 -6.03 -29.41 -26.03
N LYS A 25 -5.92 -30.74 -26.15
CA LYS A 25 -6.52 -31.47 -27.25
C LYS A 25 -7.94 -30.97 -27.33
N SER A 26 -8.28 -30.36 -28.47
CA SER A 26 -9.60 -29.89 -28.86
C SER A 26 -10.71 -30.70 -28.22
N GLN A 27 -11.20 -30.24 -27.06
CA GLN A 27 -12.46 -30.71 -26.52
C GLN A 27 -13.53 -30.08 -27.40
N GLN A 28 -14.11 -30.90 -28.28
CA GLN A 28 -15.34 -30.53 -28.96
C GLN A 28 -16.37 -30.15 -27.88
N PRO A 29 -17.04 -28.98 -27.98
CA PRO A 29 -18.09 -28.66 -27.05
C PRO A 29 -19.22 -29.67 -27.24
N VAL A 30 -19.48 -30.46 -26.20
CA VAL A 30 -20.68 -31.28 -26.09
C VAL A 30 -21.88 -30.34 -26.21
N ALA A 31 -22.69 -30.55 -27.24
CA ALA A 31 -23.88 -29.76 -27.50
C ALA A 31 -24.94 -30.04 -26.42
N GLY A 32 -24.92 -29.25 -25.35
CA GLY A 32 -26.05 -29.13 -24.42
C GLY A 32 -27.10 -28.16 -24.97
N PRO A 33 -28.40 -28.40 -24.74
CA PRO A 33 -29.47 -27.53 -25.20
C PRO A 33 -29.46 -26.24 -24.36
N GLY A 34 -28.79 -25.20 -24.83
CA GLY A 34 -28.78 -23.89 -24.18
C GLY A 34 -27.53 -23.03 -24.36
N ASN A 35 -26.42 -23.58 -24.83
CA ASN A 35 -25.24 -22.76 -25.14
C ASN A 35 -25.32 -22.21 -26.56
N PRO A 36 -25.36 -20.87 -26.77
CA PRO A 36 -25.29 -20.30 -28.11
C PRO A 36 -23.97 -20.74 -28.75
N PHE A 37 -24.07 -21.40 -29.90
CA PHE A 37 -22.92 -21.87 -30.68
C PHE A 37 -22.25 -20.65 -31.32
N TYR A 38 -21.46 -19.92 -30.54
CA TYR A 38 -20.75 -18.72 -31.00
C TYR A 38 -19.59 -19.17 -31.90
N ARG A 39 -19.85 -19.38 -33.20
CA ARG A 39 -18.79 -19.48 -34.18
C ARG A 39 -18.36 -18.05 -34.52
N PRO A 40 -17.09 -17.67 -34.29
CA PRO A 40 -16.58 -16.40 -34.79
C PRO A 40 -16.83 -16.32 -36.30
N ILE A 41 -17.56 -15.30 -36.75
CA ILE A 41 -17.79 -15.09 -38.18
C ILE A 41 -16.45 -14.69 -38.79
N LYS A 42 -15.89 -15.58 -39.61
CA LYS A 42 -14.69 -15.29 -40.40
C LYS A 42 -15.10 -14.69 -41.73
N TRP A 43 -14.90 -13.40 -41.87
CA TRP A 43 -15.09 -12.71 -43.15
C TRP A 43 -13.91 -13.00 -44.07
N ASP A 44 -14.17 -13.03 -45.38
CA ASP A 44 -13.09 -13.15 -46.37
C ASP A 44 -12.17 -11.93 -46.33
N LYS A 45 -10.89 -12.10 -46.65
CA LYS A 45 -9.89 -11.01 -46.63
C LYS A 45 -10.30 -9.81 -47.49
N SER A 46 -11.05 -10.06 -48.57
CA SER A 46 -11.61 -9.01 -49.43
C SER A 46 -12.56 -8.07 -48.69
N TYR A 47 -13.35 -8.57 -47.73
CA TYR A 47 -14.27 -7.77 -46.92
C TYR A 47 -13.53 -6.68 -46.13
N TYR A 48 -12.42 -7.04 -45.46
CA TYR A 48 -11.60 -6.10 -44.69
C TYR A 48 -10.94 -5.05 -45.60
N SER A 49 -10.45 -5.49 -46.76
CA SER A 49 -9.85 -4.57 -47.74
C SER A 49 -10.85 -3.57 -48.33
N PHE A 50 -12.11 -3.98 -48.53
CA PHE A 50 -13.16 -3.14 -49.10
C PHE A 50 -13.81 -2.20 -48.08
N THR A 51 -13.99 -2.67 -46.85
CA THR A 51 -14.64 -1.89 -45.77
C THR A 51 -13.67 -0.99 -45.00
N GLY A 52 -12.36 -1.21 -45.14
CA GLY A 52 -11.33 -0.51 -44.37
C GLY A 52 -11.26 -0.95 -42.90
N PHE A 53 -12.06 -1.92 -42.47
CA PHE A 53 -11.91 -2.55 -41.16
C PHE A 53 -10.62 -3.38 -41.12
N ARG A 54 -9.95 -3.39 -39.97
CA ARG A 54 -8.73 -4.17 -39.77
C ARG A 54 -9.06 -5.65 -39.67
N ASP A 55 -8.28 -6.47 -40.37
CA ASP A 55 -8.35 -7.92 -40.31
C ASP A 55 -7.76 -8.43 -38.97
N PRO A 56 -8.58 -9.01 -38.07
CA PRO A 56 -8.11 -9.52 -36.78
C PRO A 56 -7.06 -10.62 -36.91
N GLU A 57 -7.13 -11.46 -37.96
CA GLU A 57 -6.14 -12.49 -38.22
C GLU A 57 -4.80 -11.87 -38.67
N GLN A 58 -4.85 -10.80 -39.45
CA GLN A 58 -3.66 -10.05 -39.84
C GLN A 58 -3.01 -9.34 -38.65
N GLU A 59 -3.81 -8.75 -37.74
CA GLU A 59 -3.30 -8.16 -36.50
C GLU A 59 -2.66 -9.22 -35.59
N LEU A 60 -3.27 -10.41 -35.50
CA LEU A 60 -2.71 -11.52 -34.73
C LEU A 60 -1.41 -12.06 -35.34
N GLU A 61 -1.32 -12.17 -36.67
CA GLU A 61 -0.09 -12.54 -37.36
C GLU A 61 1.00 -11.48 -37.20
N GLN A 62 0.66 -10.19 -37.28
CA GLN A 62 1.59 -9.10 -37.02
C GLN A 62 2.06 -9.12 -35.58
N ALA A 63 1.17 -9.28 -34.60
CA ALA A 63 1.54 -9.39 -33.19
C ALA A 63 2.48 -10.58 -32.94
N LYS A 64 2.20 -11.74 -33.55
CA LYS A 64 3.06 -12.94 -33.47
C LYS A 64 4.42 -12.76 -34.15
N ARG A 65 4.49 -11.98 -35.24
CA ARG A 65 5.76 -11.64 -35.93
C ARG A 65 6.58 -10.60 -35.19
N VAL A 66 5.91 -9.75 -34.41
CA VAL A 66 6.49 -8.57 -33.76
C VAL A 66 6.86 -8.82 -32.31
N GLU A 67 6.39 -9.89 -31.65
CA GLU A 67 6.87 -10.23 -30.29
C GLU A 67 8.40 -10.37 -30.32
N PRO A 68 9.16 -9.36 -29.84
CA PRO A 68 10.59 -9.50 -29.78
C PRO A 68 10.84 -10.54 -28.71
N THR A 69 11.53 -11.62 -29.04
CA THR A 69 11.96 -12.58 -28.01
C THR A 69 12.62 -11.77 -26.89
N LEU A 70 12.28 -12.05 -25.62
CA LEU A 70 12.78 -11.28 -24.47
C LEU A 70 14.30 -11.07 -24.54
N SER A 71 15.04 -12.04 -25.07
CA SER A 71 16.48 -11.96 -25.34
C SER A 71 16.88 -10.85 -26.32
N LEU A 72 16.17 -10.69 -27.44
CA LEU A 72 16.39 -9.61 -28.41
C LEU A 72 16.02 -8.26 -27.81
N TRP A 73 14.89 -8.18 -27.10
CA TRP A 73 14.48 -6.95 -26.42
C TRP A 73 15.52 -6.50 -25.37
N LEU A 74 16.01 -7.44 -24.54
CA LEU A 74 17.05 -7.14 -23.54
C LEU A 74 18.34 -6.66 -24.19
N ARG A 75 18.84 -7.34 -25.23
CA ARG A 75 20.05 -6.92 -25.96
C ARG A 75 19.91 -5.51 -26.56
N ASN A 76 18.73 -5.18 -27.07
CA ASN A 76 18.48 -3.86 -27.66
C ASN A 76 18.46 -2.74 -26.60
N HIS A 77 18.02 -3.03 -25.38
CA HIS A 77 17.86 -2.02 -24.32
C HIS A 77 18.99 -2.05 -23.25
N GLU A 78 19.86 -3.05 -23.24
CA GLU A 78 20.92 -3.24 -22.24
C GLU A 78 21.83 -2.02 -22.09
N LYS A 79 22.29 -1.46 -23.22
CA LYS A 79 23.20 -0.30 -23.22
C LYS A 79 22.52 0.93 -22.62
N GLU A 80 21.27 1.18 -22.96
CA GLU A 80 20.50 2.31 -22.45
C GLU A 80 20.17 2.11 -20.95
N ALA A 81 19.77 0.91 -20.56
CA ALA A 81 19.50 0.57 -19.17
C ALA A 81 20.76 0.73 -18.30
N THR A 82 21.91 0.25 -18.77
CA THR A 82 23.21 0.41 -18.09
C THR A 82 23.59 1.88 -17.96
N LYS A 83 23.41 2.67 -19.03
CA LYS A 83 23.65 4.12 -18.99
C LYS A 83 22.74 4.82 -17.96
N LYS A 84 21.43 4.51 -17.94
CA LYS A 84 20.48 5.07 -16.97
C LYS A 84 20.80 4.64 -15.53
N GLN A 85 21.20 3.38 -15.35
CA GLN A 85 21.62 2.83 -14.06
C GLN A 85 22.84 3.60 -13.55
N ASN A 86 23.92 3.69 -14.32
CA ASN A 86 25.14 4.39 -13.95
C ASN A 86 24.88 5.88 -13.67
N ALA A 87 24.06 6.53 -14.51
CA ALA A 87 23.67 7.93 -14.27
C ALA A 87 22.85 8.12 -12.99
N SER A 88 22.19 7.07 -12.48
CA SER A 88 21.37 7.13 -11.26
C SER A 88 22.15 6.78 -9.98
N VAL A 89 23.28 6.07 -10.08
CA VAL A 89 24.09 5.64 -8.91
C VAL A 89 24.47 6.82 -8.01
N PRO A 90 25.08 7.92 -8.52
CA PRO A 90 25.49 9.03 -7.67
C PRO A 90 24.32 9.67 -6.91
N ARG A 91 23.15 9.77 -7.55
CA ARG A 91 21.94 10.32 -6.91
C ARG A 91 21.43 9.42 -5.79
N ARG A 92 21.51 8.10 -5.94
CA ARG A 92 21.11 7.14 -4.90
C ARG A 92 22.08 7.15 -3.72
N GLU A 93 23.37 7.29 -4.00
CA GLU A 93 24.40 7.45 -2.97
C GLU A 93 24.20 8.75 -2.20
N GLU A 94 23.95 9.86 -2.90
CA GLU A 94 23.64 11.14 -2.27
C GLU A 94 22.38 11.08 -1.42
N LEU A 95 21.31 10.42 -1.90
CA LEU A 95 20.09 10.21 -1.12
C LEU A 95 20.38 9.45 0.18
N LYS A 96 21.16 8.37 0.11
CA LYS A 96 21.56 7.57 1.28
C LYS A 96 22.41 8.40 2.24
N ARG A 97 23.37 9.18 1.71
CA ARG A 97 24.26 10.06 2.47
C ARG A 97 23.45 11.11 3.24
N LEU A 98 22.59 11.86 2.54
CA LEU A 98 21.73 12.87 3.14
C LEU A 98 20.78 12.29 4.19
N LYS A 99 20.17 11.12 3.91
CA LYS A 99 19.27 10.46 4.87
C LYS A 99 20.04 10.14 6.16
N LYS A 100 21.21 9.51 6.05
CA LYS A 100 22.06 9.17 7.19
C LYS A 100 22.50 10.41 7.97
N GLU A 101 22.96 11.44 7.27
CA GLU A 101 23.40 12.71 7.86
C GLU A 101 22.27 13.37 8.67
N LEU A 102 21.07 13.47 8.11
CA LEU A 102 19.93 14.11 8.78
C LEU A 102 19.40 13.26 9.94
N CYS A 103 19.34 11.93 9.80
CA CYS A 103 19.00 11.04 10.92
C CYS A 103 19.98 11.24 12.09
N GLN A 104 21.28 11.32 11.82
CA GLN A 104 22.28 11.54 12.85
C GLN A 104 22.18 12.95 13.46
N LYS A 105 22.07 13.98 12.61
CA LYS A 105 22.03 15.38 13.03
C LYS A 105 20.85 15.71 13.93
N PHE A 106 19.66 15.14 13.66
CA PHE A 106 18.45 15.39 14.45
C PHE A 106 18.13 14.27 15.43
N ALA A 107 18.97 13.24 15.53
CA ALA A 107 18.72 12.02 16.29
C ALA A 107 17.33 11.41 15.97
N LEU A 108 17.02 11.29 14.68
CA LEU A 108 15.80 10.63 14.20
C LEU A 108 15.96 9.12 14.25
N GLU A 109 14.85 8.43 14.40
CA GLU A 109 14.80 6.97 14.25
C GLU A 109 14.92 6.57 12.76
N ASP A 110 14.14 7.20 11.88
CA ASP A 110 14.18 6.95 10.43
C ASP A 110 13.60 8.12 9.61
N ILE A 111 13.85 8.11 8.29
CA ILE A 111 13.18 8.96 7.31
C ILE A 111 12.61 8.10 6.19
N ARG A 112 11.30 8.23 5.95
CA ARG A 112 10.53 7.43 4.99
C ARG A 112 9.77 8.31 3.99
N TRP A 113 9.22 7.65 2.99
CA TRP A 113 8.41 8.27 1.95
C TRP A 113 7.18 7.41 1.71
N GLN A 114 6.01 8.02 1.80
CA GLN A 114 4.75 7.34 1.52
C GLN A 114 4.60 7.03 0.02
N ARG A 115 4.95 7.99 -0.84
CA ARG A 115 4.84 7.85 -2.30
C ARG A 115 6.16 7.38 -2.92
N SER A 116 6.05 6.59 -3.99
CA SER A 116 7.17 6.12 -4.81
C SER A 116 7.70 7.22 -5.73
N TRP A 117 8.16 8.34 -5.16
CA TRP A 117 8.85 9.38 -5.90
C TRP A 117 10.24 8.93 -6.38
N GLY A 118 10.66 9.46 -7.53
CA GLY A 118 12.02 9.27 -8.03
C GLY A 118 13.09 9.83 -7.09
N VAL A 119 14.31 9.29 -7.21
CA VAL A 119 15.45 9.60 -6.33
C VAL A 119 15.72 11.11 -6.22
N THR A 120 15.61 11.84 -7.34
CA THR A 120 15.82 13.29 -7.38
C THR A 120 14.86 14.04 -6.45
N HIS A 121 13.57 13.69 -6.47
CA HIS A 121 12.58 14.34 -5.64
C HIS A 121 12.83 14.07 -4.15
N ARG A 122 13.21 12.83 -3.81
CA ARG A 122 13.59 12.47 -2.43
C ARG A 122 14.81 13.27 -1.96
N CYS A 123 15.82 13.46 -2.81
CA CYS A 123 16.96 14.33 -2.48
C CYS A 123 16.52 15.77 -2.21
N CYS A 124 15.67 16.35 -3.06
CA CYS A 124 15.16 17.71 -2.88
C CYS A 124 14.43 17.87 -1.54
N GLN A 125 13.63 16.88 -1.14
CA GLN A 125 12.93 16.88 0.15
C GLN A 125 13.91 16.86 1.35
N LEU A 126 14.93 16.01 1.31
CA LEU A 126 15.97 15.99 2.34
C LEU A 126 16.76 17.30 2.39
N GLN A 127 17.11 17.88 1.24
CA GLN A 127 17.76 19.18 1.17
C GLN A 127 16.86 20.31 1.69
N SER A 128 15.55 20.21 1.46
CA SER A 128 14.56 21.13 2.02
C SER A 128 14.57 21.09 3.55
N LEU A 129 14.52 19.88 4.13
CA LEU A 129 14.60 19.67 5.57
C LEU A 129 15.95 20.13 6.16
N SER A 130 17.05 19.88 5.46
CA SER A 130 18.38 20.35 5.85
C SER A 130 18.45 21.87 5.93
N ARG A 131 17.93 22.57 4.91
CA ARG A 131 17.85 24.04 4.88
C ARG A 131 16.99 24.60 6.01
N LEU A 132 15.83 23.99 6.29
CA LEU A 132 14.99 24.38 7.42
C LEU A 132 15.78 24.33 8.73
N SER A 133 16.55 23.27 8.96
CA SER A 133 17.34 23.13 10.20
C SER A 133 18.42 24.20 10.37
N GLN A 134 18.92 24.78 9.28
CA GLN A 134 19.89 25.88 9.32
C GLN A 134 19.20 27.20 9.68
N GLN A 135 17.96 27.40 9.23
CA GLN A 135 17.18 28.60 9.49
C GLN A 135 16.54 28.61 10.88
N ASN A 136 16.12 27.43 11.38
CA ASN A 136 15.48 27.29 12.68
C ASN A 136 16.00 26.05 13.44
N PRO A 137 17.18 26.15 14.07
CA PRO A 137 17.80 25.03 14.77
C PRO A 137 17.06 24.63 16.06
N GLU A 138 16.31 25.53 16.68
CA GLU A 138 15.55 25.25 17.90
C GLU A 138 14.32 24.39 17.61
N ALA A 139 13.62 24.66 16.50
CA ALA A 139 12.43 23.91 16.12
C ALA A 139 12.71 22.42 15.90
N VAL A 140 13.90 22.05 15.41
CA VAL A 140 14.25 20.65 15.13
C VAL A 140 14.59 19.84 16.39
N LEU A 141 14.73 20.46 17.57
CA LEU A 141 15.03 19.74 18.82
C LEU A 141 13.91 18.76 19.21
N ASN A 142 12.66 19.12 18.90
CA ASN A 142 11.50 18.28 19.20
C ASN A 142 11.38 17.04 18.30
N LEU A 143 12.18 16.94 17.23
CA LEU A 143 12.17 15.80 16.32
C LEU A 143 12.94 14.57 16.85
N ARG A 144 13.72 14.73 17.91
CA ARG A 144 14.53 13.63 18.46
C ARG A 144 13.66 12.41 18.77
N GLY A 145 14.14 11.25 18.33
CA GLY A 145 13.46 9.96 18.52
C GLY A 145 12.21 9.74 17.64
N HIS A 146 11.89 10.66 16.72
CA HIS A 146 10.78 10.46 15.79
C HIS A 146 11.24 9.86 14.46
N THR A 147 10.34 9.14 13.80
CA THR A 147 10.44 8.82 12.38
C THR A 147 9.71 9.89 11.56
N ILE A 148 10.36 10.42 10.52
CA ILE A 148 9.76 11.38 9.59
C ILE A 148 9.25 10.64 8.35
N ILE A 149 8.07 11.01 7.85
CA ILE A 149 7.52 10.52 6.59
C ILE A 149 7.17 11.71 5.71
N PHE A 150 7.69 11.74 4.48
CA PHE A 150 7.21 12.69 3.47
C PHE A 150 5.90 12.18 2.85
N THR A 151 4.86 13.01 2.94
CA THR A 151 3.45 12.70 2.66
C THR A 151 2.77 13.88 1.94
N ASP A 152 1.49 13.74 1.63
CA ASP A 152 0.72 14.80 0.96
C ASP A 152 0.35 15.97 1.89
N GLN A 153 0.24 15.69 3.20
CA GLN A 153 -0.12 16.67 4.24
C GLN A 153 0.84 16.57 5.42
N SER A 154 1.03 17.67 6.15
CA SER A 154 1.80 17.70 7.40
C SER A 154 0.93 17.34 8.62
N GLY A 155 1.54 16.69 9.61
CA GLY A 155 0.85 16.29 10.85
C GLY A 155 1.58 15.17 11.58
N ILE A 156 0.85 14.39 12.37
CA ILE A 156 1.33 13.14 12.97
C ILE A 156 0.36 12.03 12.59
N ASN A 157 0.86 10.87 12.19
CA ASN A 157 -0.01 9.73 11.87
C ASN A 157 -0.40 8.92 13.12
N ALA A 158 -1.28 7.93 12.96
CA ALA A 158 -1.70 7.04 14.05
C ALA A 158 -0.54 6.31 14.75
N SER A 159 0.51 5.95 14.00
CA SER A 159 1.72 5.31 14.55
C SER A 159 2.62 6.26 15.35
N GLY A 160 2.38 7.58 15.28
CA GLY A 160 3.20 8.60 15.93
C GLY A 160 4.37 9.11 15.08
N HIS A 161 4.43 8.77 13.79
CA HIS A 161 5.41 9.31 12.85
C HIS A 161 5.04 10.73 12.43
N VAL A 162 6.06 11.58 12.29
CA VAL A 162 5.91 12.98 11.88
C VAL A 162 5.77 13.05 10.37
N MET A 163 4.62 13.52 9.90
CA MET A 163 4.29 13.67 8.50
C MET A 163 4.69 15.06 8.00
N LEU A 164 5.42 15.12 6.89
CA LEU A 164 5.79 16.37 6.22
C LEU A 164 5.17 16.43 4.83
N GLY A 165 4.21 17.32 4.68
CA GLY A 165 3.55 17.62 3.42
C GLY A 165 4.54 18.10 2.38
N THR A 166 4.63 17.43 1.23
CA THR A 166 5.62 17.77 0.20
C THR A 166 5.36 19.11 -0.49
N MET A 167 4.16 19.65 -0.35
CA MET A 167 3.75 20.96 -0.87
C MET A 167 3.79 22.06 0.19
N ASP A 168 4.08 21.72 1.45
CA ASP A 168 4.08 22.69 2.53
C ASP A 168 5.37 23.51 2.56
N VAL A 169 5.25 24.74 3.07
CA VAL A 169 6.39 25.63 3.30
C VAL A 169 7.05 25.34 4.65
N HIS A 170 8.33 25.73 4.79
CA HIS A 170 9.11 25.47 6.01
C HIS A 170 8.48 26.01 7.29
N HIS A 171 7.77 27.13 7.21
CA HIS A 171 7.03 27.68 8.35
C HIS A 171 5.99 26.71 8.91
N GLN A 172 5.31 25.98 8.03
CA GLN A 172 4.28 25.02 8.45
C GLN A 172 4.90 23.79 9.14
N TRP A 173 6.01 23.29 8.61
CA TRP A 173 6.79 22.24 9.27
C TRP A 173 7.33 22.70 10.62
N THR A 174 7.80 23.94 10.71
CA THR A 174 8.31 24.53 11.95
C THR A 174 7.23 24.59 13.02
N LYS A 175 6.02 25.05 12.67
CA LYS A 175 4.85 25.04 13.58
C LYS A 175 4.54 23.63 14.08
N LEU A 176 4.57 22.64 13.19
CA LEU A 176 4.37 21.24 13.56
C LEU A 176 5.45 20.77 14.55
N PHE A 177 6.72 21.07 14.32
CA PHE A 177 7.79 20.66 15.24
C PHE A 177 7.64 21.26 16.63
N VAL A 178 7.25 22.53 16.70
CA VAL A 178 6.97 23.21 17.98
C VAL A 178 5.78 22.58 18.69
N SER A 179 4.76 22.11 17.96
CA SER A 179 3.59 21.48 18.55
C SER A 179 3.75 19.99 18.88
N LEU A 180 4.78 19.29 18.41
CA LEU A 180 4.96 17.84 18.70
C LEU A 180 4.77 17.43 20.18
N PRO A 181 5.25 18.19 21.19
CA PRO A 181 5.00 17.84 22.58
C PRO A 181 3.52 17.79 22.98
N SER A 182 2.65 18.62 22.37
CA SER A 182 1.21 18.63 22.67
C SER A 182 0.49 17.38 22.16
N TYR A 183 1.06 16.67 21.18
CA TYR A 183 0.50 15.42 20.66
C TYR A 183 0.70 14.22 21.58
N ARG A 184 1.52 14.34 22.64
CA ARG A 184 1.76 13.23 23.58
C ARG A 184 0.47 12.76 24.26
N SER A 185 -0.36 13.70 24.71
CA SER A 185 -1.65 13.38 25.35
C SER A 185 -2.61 12.72 24.37
N LEU A 186 -2.67 13.23 23.13
CA LEU A 186 -3.51 12.65 22.08
C LEU A 186 -3.06 11.23 21.72
N ARG A 187 -1.76 10.98 21.62
CA ARG A 187 -1.23 9.62 21.40
C ARG A 187 -1.58 8.68 22.55
N GLN A 188 -1.46 9.13 23.79
CA GLN A 188 -1.86 8.34 24.95
C GLN A 188 -3.37 8.04 24.94
N GLN A 189 -4.19 9.01 24.55
CA GLN A 189 -5.64 8.82 24.39
C GLN A 189 -5.97 7.79 23.31
N THR A 190 -5.28 7.82 22.17
CA THR A 190 -5.41 6.84 21.08
C THR A 190 -5.11 5.42 21.58
N GLU A 191 -3.98 5.22 22.26
CA GLU A 191 -3.61 3.90 22.81
C GLU A 191 -4.63 3.40 23.83
N TRP A 192 -5.10 4.28 24.72
CA TRP A 192 -6.14 3.92 25.68
C TRP A 192 -7.47 3.55 25.01
N LEU A 193 -7.86 4.25 23.94
CA LEU A 193 -9.06 3.90 23.17
C LEU A 193 -8.91 2.51 22.52
N LYS A 194 -7.74 2.21 21.94
CA LYS A 194 -7.45 0.88 21.38
C LYS A 194 -7.56 -0.22 22.43
N GLU A 195 -7.01 -0.01 23.62
CA GLU A 195 -7.12 -0.96 24.75
C GLU A 195 -8.57 -1.17 25.20
N ARG A 196 -9.36 -0.09 25.28
CA ARG A 196 -10.79 -0.20 25.65
C ARG A 196 -11.59 -0.97 24.61
N ILE A 197 -11.37 -0.67 23.33
CA ILE A 197 -12.02 -1.38 22.23
C ILE A 197 -11.61 -2.85 22.26
N SER A 198 -10.31 -3.13 22.44
CA SER A 198 -9.77 -4.48 22.59
C SER A 198 -10.49 -5.26 23.68
N HIS A 199 -10.68 -4.67 24.87
CA HIS A 199 -11.36 -5.30 25.98
C HIS A 199 -12.83 -5.63 25.68
N VAL A 200 -13.56 -4.72 25.03
CA VAL A 200 -14.96 -4.93 24.65
C VAL A 200 -15.09 -6.00 23.55
N LEU A 201 -14.08 -6.12 22.70
CA LEU A 201 -14.02 -7.08 21.60
C LEU A 201 -13.23 -8.35 21.96
N GLY A 202 -13.26 -8.78 23.22
CA GLY A 202 -12.74 -10.08 23.61
C GLY A 202 -11.21 -10.22 23.55
N GLY A 203 -10.48 -9.12 23.69
CA GLY A 203 -9.03 -9.08 23.76
C GLY A 203 -8.32 -8.98 22.40
N ILE A 204 -9.05 -8.67 21.32
CA ILE A 204 -8.46 -8.48 20.00
C ILE A 204 -7.53 -7.28 19.96
N GLN A 205 -6.38 -7.37 19.29
CA GLN A 205 -5.44 -6.26 19.20
C GLN A 205 -5.88 -5.26 18.12
N VAL A 206 -6.10 -3.99 18.48
CA VAL A 206 -6.36 -2.93 17.51
C VAL A 206 -5.01 -2.38 17.04
N ILE A 207 -4.66 -2.65 15.78
CA ILE A 207 -3.37 -2.27 15.18
C ILE A 207 -3.55 -1.16 14.14
N ASP A 208 -2.48 -0.37 13.94
CA ASP A 208 -2.39 0.57 12.83
C ASP A 208 -1.47 -0.01 11.76
N ILE A 209 -1.98 -0.09 10.54
CA ILE A 209 -1.18 -0.54 9.40
C ILE A 209 -0.79 0.69 8.57
N GLU A 210 0.51 0.89 8.41
CA GLU A 210 1.06 1.91 7.52
C GLU A 210 0.81 1.48 6.06
N ARG A 211 -0.32 1.91 5.48
CA ARG A 211 -0.72 1.57 4.11
C ARG A 211 0.03 2.42 3.08
N LEU A 212 0.14 1.91 1.85
CA LEU A 212 0.65 2.65 0.67
C LEU A 212 -0.30 3.78 0.18
N GLY A 213 -1.41 4.03 0.88
CA GLY A 213 -2.42 5.06 0.57
C GLY A 213 -2.30 6.30 1.47
N PRO A 214 -3.23 7.28 1.37
CA PRO A 214 -3.22 8.51 2.16
C PRO A 214 -3.04 8.24 3.67
N VAL A 215 -1.99 8.80 4.26
CA VAL A 215 -1.77 8.68 5.71
C VAL A 215 -2.71 9.66 6.41
N GLN A 216 -3.53 9.13 7.31
CA GLN A 216 -4.47 9.92 8.11
C GLN A 216 -3.78 10.56 9.32
N PRO A 217 -4.15 11.80 9.70
CA PRO A 217 -3.70 12.42 10.93
C PRO A 217 -4.24 11.70 12.16
N ILE A 218 -3.49 11.76 13.26
CA ILE A 218 -3.83 11.12 14.53
C ILE A 218 -5.12 11.66 15.14
N GLU A 219 -5.46 12.94 14.93
CA GLU A 219 -6.71 13.55 15.38
C GLU A 219 -7.92 12.85 14.75
N GLU A 220 -7.86 12.60 13.44
CA GLU A 220 -8.91 11.91 12.69
C GLU A 220 -9.01 10.46 13.15
N HIS A 221 -7.87 9.77 13.26
CA HIS A 221 -7.83 8.39 13.74
C HIS A 221 -8.40 8.25 15.18
N CYS A 222 -8.04 9.16 16.09
CA CYS A 222 -8.60 9.19 17.44
C CYS A 222 -10.12 9.43 17.44
N SER A 223 -10.62 10.31 16.56
CA SER A 223 -12.05 10.56 16.39
C SER A 223 -12.79 9.31 15.91
N ILE A 224 -12.21 8.57 14.95
CA ILE A 224 -12.74 7.32 14.42
C ILE A 224 -12.81 6.25 15.54
N LEU A 225 -11.71 6.03 16.27
CA LEU A 225 -11.69 5.10 17.41
C LEU A 225 -12.72 5.46 18.46
N ASN A 226 -12.83 6.75 18.82
CA ASN A 226 -13.79 7.21 19.83
C ASN A 226 -15.24 6.99 19.39
N THR A 227 -15.54 7.23 18.10
CA THR A 227 -16.87 6.99 17.53
C THR A 227 -17.22 5.51 17.56
N PHE A 228 -16.30 4.66 17.10
CA PHE A 228 -16.47 3.21 17.14
C PHE A 228 -16.64 2.69 18.57
N HIS A 229 -15.83 3.18 19.50
CA HIS A 229 -15.96 2.83 20.92
C HIS A 229 -17.34 3.20 21.50
N LYS A 230 -17.89 4.37 21.15
CA LYS A 230 -19.24 4.76 21.55
C LYS A 230 -20.32 3.84 20.97
N ILE A 231 -20.18 3.42 19.71
CA ILE A 231 -21.09 2.44 19.07
C ILE A 231 -21.06 1.11 19.83
N LEU A 232 -19.87 0.62 20.20
CA LEU A 232 -19.71 -0.60 20.99
C LEU A 232 -20.32 -0.49 22.40
N LEU A 233 -20.25 0.69 23.01
CA LEU A 233 -20.86 0.92 24.32
C LEU A 233 -22.39 1.01 24.26
N ALA A 234 -22.96 1.53 23.16
CA ALA A 234 -24.40 1.64 22.98
C ALA A 234 -25.09 0.28 22.94
N ARG A 235 -24.41 -0.76 22.41
CA ARG A 235 -24.92 -2.12 22.38
C ARG A 235 -23.82 -3.12 22.72
N ARG A 236 -23.89 -3.66 23.95
CA ARG A 236 -22.94 -4.66 24.42
C ARG A 236 -22.97 -5.90 23.54
N LEU A 237 -21.79 -6.33 23.14
CA LEU A 237 -21.56 -7.57 22.42
C LEU A 237 -21.51 -8.74 23.40
N ALA A 238 -22.10 -9.87 23.02
CA ALA A 238 -22.00 -11.11 23.79
C ALA A 238 -20.71 -11.86 23.43
N LEU A 239 -19.56 -11.26 23.75
CA LEU A 239 -18.23 -11.84 23.54
C LEU A 239 -17.57 -12.12 24.89
N HIS A 240 -16.86 -13.25 24.97
CA HIS A 240 -16.05 -13.54 26.14
C HIS A 240 -14.80 -12.63 26.14
N PRO A 241 -14.37 -12.05 27.28
CA PRO A 241 -13.28 -11.06 27.32
C PRO A 241 -11.92 -11.49 26.74
N ARG A 242 -11.74 -12.78 26.45
CA ARG A 242 -10.53 -13.37 25.86
C ARG A 242 -10.80 -14.22 24.61
N SER A 243 -12.01 -14.19 24.04
CA SER A 243 -12.35 -15.07 22.91
C SER A 243 -11.55 -14.79 21.64
N LEU A 244 -11.03 -13.57 21.48
CA LEU A 244 -10.29 -13.13 20.29
C LEU A 244 -8.85 -12.72 20.62
N GLN A 245 -8.34 -13.14 21.78
CA GLN A 245 -6.97 -12.85 22.20
C GLN A 245 -5.97 -13.50 21.22
N GLY A 246 -5.00 -12.71 20.76
CA GLY A 246 -3.99 -13.14 19.77
C GLY A 246 -4.36 -12.82 18.32
N LEU A 247 -5.61 -12.42 18.06
CA LEU A 247 -6.04 -11.91 16.75
C LEU A 247 -5.84 -10.39 16.70
N ALA A 248 -5.75 -9.85 15.48
CA ALA A 248 -5.58 -8.42 15.24
C ALA A 248 -6.71 -7.86 14.37
N MET A 249 -6.99 -6.57 14.54
CA MET A 249 -7.90 -5.82 13.69
C MET A 249 -7.39 -4.43 13.35
N THR A 250 -7.82 -3.93 12.20
CA THR A 250 -7.73 -2.54 11.80
C THR A 250 -9.12 -1.91 11.70
N LEU A 251 -9.18 -0.60 11.94
CA LEU A 251 -10.39 0.19 11.80
C LEU A 251 -10.28 1.05 10.54
N GLU A 252 -11.22 0.92 9.60
CA GLU A 252 -11.25 1.67 8.34
C GLU A 252 -12.55 2.47 8.19
N ASN A 253 -12.50 3.64 7.57
CA ASN A 253 -13.68 4.45 7.31
C ASN A 253 -14.31 4.18 5.92
N ASP A 254 -13.49 3.75 4.95
CA ASP A 254 -13.89 3.69 3.54
C ASP A 254 -14.68 2.43 3.15
N ARG A 255 -14.93 1.53 4.11
CA ARG A 255 -15.60 0.25 3.86
C ARG A 255 -17.02 0.22 4.42
N SER A 256 -17.91 -0.49 3.75
CA SER A 256 -19.29 -0.72 4.20
C SER A 256 -19.47 -1.99 5.03
N SER A 257 -18.48 -2.90 5.00
CA SER A 257 -18.62 -4.26 5.49
C SER A 257 -17.33 -4.77 6.12
N PRO A 258 -17.40 -5.51 7.25
CA PRO A 258 -16.22 -6.15 7.83
C PRO A 258 -15.71 -7.27 6.93
N SER A 259 -14.39 -7.48 6.92
CA SER A 259 -13.72 -8.48 6.09
C SER A 259 -12.44 -8.99 6.76
N LEU A 260 -11.97 -10.18 6.39
CA LEU A 260 -10.67 -10.70 6.81
C LEU A 260 -9.63 -10.33 5.73
N HIS A 261 -8.53 -9.71 6.12
CA HIS A 261 -7.42 -9.42 5.21
C HIS A 261 -6.60 -10.69 4.95
N GLU A 262 -5.96 -10.80 3.79
CA GLU A 262 -5.05 -11.90 3.43
C GLU A 262 -3.86 -12.10 4.39
N MET A 263 -3.64 -11.14 5.31
CA MET A 263 -2.56 -11.19 6.32
C MET A 263 -3.08 -11.67 7.69
N GLY A 264 -4.31 -12.18 7.78
CA GLY A 264 -4.86 -12.74 9.02
C GLY A 264 -5.33 -11.72 10.04
N HIS A 265 -5.63 -10.47 9.63
CA HIS A 265 -6.24 -9.47 10.52
C HIS A 265 -7.61 -9.05 10.02
N PHE A 266 -8.51 -8.75 10.94
CA PHE A 266 -9.84 -8.26 10.60
C PHE A 266 -9.77 -6.79 10.18
N VAL A 267 -10.52 -6.45 9.15
CA VAL A 267 -10.71 -5.07 8.69
C VAL A 267 -12.14 -4.69 9.00
N ILE A 268 -12.33 -3.79 9.97
CA ILE A 268 -13.65 -3.44 10.49
C ILE A 268 -13.99 -2.00 10.12
N PRO A 269 -15.16 -1.75 9.51
CA PRO A 269 -15.66 -0.39 9.31
C PRO A 269 -15.91 0.33 10.64
N ALA A 270 -15.52 1.59 10.74
CA ALA A 270 -15.79 2.43 11.92
C ALA A 270 -17.29 2.61 12.22
N THR A 271 -18.14 2.46 11.20
CA THR A 271 -19.60 2.57 11.27
C THR A 271 -20.29 1.20 11.36
N CYS A 272 -19.54 0.11 11.60
CA CYS A 272 -20.10 -1.22 11.64
C CYS A 272 -21.06 -1.40 12.83
N GLU A 273 -22.29 -1.82 12.54
CA GLU A 273 -23.30 -2.12 13.56
C GLU A 273 -22.85 -3.29 14.47
N PRO A 274 -22.98 -3.18 15.81
CA PRO A 274 -22.51 -4.20 16.75
C PRO A 274 -23.05 -5.61 16.49
N SER A 275 -24.33 -5.77 16.16
CA SER A 275 -24.89 -7.11 15.88
C SER A 275 -24.25 -7.77 14.66
N ARG A 276 -23.98 -6.98 13.61
CA ARG A 276 -23.32 -7.47 12.39
C ARG A 276 -21.86 -7.83 12.67
N LEU A 277 -21.19 -7.00 13.46
CA LEU A 277 -19.81 -7.24 13.89
C LEU A 277 -19.72 -8.54 14.71
N GLN A 278 -20.65 -8.77 15.64
CA GLN A 278 -20.66 -9.98 16.46
C GLN A 278 -20.76 -11.25 15.61
N THR A 279 -21.74 -11.29 14.70
CA THR A 279 -21.95 -12.44 13.81
C THR A 279 -20.71 -12.71 12.96
N PHE A 280 -20.11 -11.66 12.41
CA PHE A 280 -18.90 -11.77 11.59
C PHE A 280 -17.69 -12.30 12.39
N LEU A 281 -17.43 -11.76 13.57
CA LEU A 281 -16.33 -12.22 14.42
C LEU A 281 -16.53 -13.68 14.84
N GLN A 282 -17.76 -14.08 15.18
CA GLN A 282 -18.07 -15.46 15.56
C GLN A 282 -17.95 -16.44 14.38
N SER A 283 -18.29 -16.01 13.15
CA SER A 283 -18.22 -16.88 11.97
C SER A 283 -16.79 -17.05 11.45
N MET A 284 -15.94 -16.03 11.59
CA MET A 284 -14.60 -15.99 10.98
C MET A 284 -13.46 -16.22 11.96
N ALA A 285 -13.70 -16.32 13.27
CA ALA A 285 -12.64 -16.47 14.28
C ALA A 285 -11.76 -17.72 14.12
N TRP A 286 -12.23 -18.76 13.44
CA TRP A 286 -11.44 -19.98 13.17
C TRP A 286 -10.63 -19.92 11.86
N GLU A 287 -10.92 -18.94 11.00
CA GLU A 287 -10.21 -18.73 9.72
C GLU A 287 -9.05 -17.73 9.83
N ALA A 288 -9.02 -16.95 10.92
CA ALA A 288 -8.06 -15.86 11.18
C ALA A 288 -6.79 -16.33 11.89
#